data_AF-A0A447MT19-F1
#
_entry.id   AF-A0A447MT19-F1
#
_cell.length_a   1.000
_cell.length_b   1.000
_cell.length_c   1.000
_cell.angle_alpha   90.00
_cell.angle_beta   90.00
_cell.angle_gamma   90.00
#
_symmetry.space_group_name_H-M   'P 1'
#
loop_
_entity.id
_entity.type
_entity.pdbx_description
1 polymer ?
#
loop_
_entity_poly.entity_id
_entity_poly.type
_entity_poly.pdbx_seq_one_letter_code
_entity_poly.pdbx_strand_id
1 'polypeptide(L)'
;MQNRLLSAKATLPDYDRAALAARMVHLGFGAFHRAHQGGYTDILAAEQHSDWGYYEVNLIGGEQQIADLKQQDNLYTVAEMSAEAWTARVVGVVKAALHVQVDGLERVLAGDVRTANSDCVSDHYRERVLSFASHGANFCWNIP
;
A
#
# COMPACT_ATOMS: atom_id res chain seq x y z
N MET A 1 13.85 -17.84 -5.15
CA MET A 1 14.96 -17.01 -4.62
C MET A 1 14.60 -16.63 -3.20
N GLN A 2 15.54 -16.66 -2.25
CA GLN A 2 15.25 -16.29 -0.86
C GLN A 2 15.10 -14.76 -0.77
N ASN A 3 13.97 -14.29 -0.26
CA ASN A 3 13.69 -12.87 -0.13
C ASN A 3 14.60 -12.26 0.94
N ARG A 4 15.53 -11.38 0.52
CA ARG A 4 16.56 -10.82 1.40
C ARG A 4 15.97 -9.96 2.53
N LEU A 5 14.76 -9.42 2.36
CA LEU A 5 14.10 -8.61 3.39
C LEU A 5 13.77 -9.42 4.64
N LEU A 6 13.47 -10.72 4.50
CA LEU A 6 13.21 -11.61 5.65
C LEU A 6 14.49 -11.99 6.43
N SER A 7 15.65 -11.49 6.02
CA SER A 7 16.92 -11.61 6.74
C SER A 7 17.50 -10.26 7.17
N ALA A 8 16.75 -9.17 6.97
CA ALA A 8 17.20 -7.83 7.32
C ALA A 8 17.30 -7.66 8.85
N LYS A 9 18.21 -6.78 9.29
CA LYS A 9 18.27 -6.32 10.69
C LYS A 9 17.12 -5.33 10.94
N ALA A 10 15.92 -5.86 11.09
CA ALA A 10 14.67 -5.12 11.26
C ALA A 10 13.68 -5.99 12.06
N THR A 11 12.62 -5.37 12.59
CA THR A 11 11.42 -6.12 12.99
C THR A 11 10.82 -6.75 11.75
N LEU A 12 10.66 -8.08 11.76
CA LEU A 12 10.12 -8.84 10.65
C LEU A 12 8.66 -9.21 10.94
N PRO A 13 7.82 -9.44 9.91
CA PRO A 13 6.49 -10.00 10.10
C PRO A 13 6.58 -11.36 10.80
N ASP A 14 5.91 -11.50 11.94
CA ASP A 14 5.82 -12.74 12.73
C ASP A 14 4.45 -13.44 12.59
N TYR A 15 3.57 -12.87 11.76
CA TYR A 15 2.25 -13.39 11.43
C TYR A 15 2.24 -14.12 10.07
N ASP A 16 1.23 -14.98 9.86
CA ASP A 16 1.05 -15.65 8.57
C ASP A 16 0.48 -14.69 7.52
N ARG A 17 1.36 -14.22 6.63
CA ARG A 17 0.98 -13.36 5.49
C ARG A 17 0.00 -14.03 4.53
N ALA A 18 -0.03 -15.36 4.46
CA ALA A 18 -0.99 -16.07 3.61
C ALA A 18 -2.42 -15.96 4.18
N ALA A 19 -2.57 -15.93 5.51
CA ALA A 19 -3.85 -15.82 6.21
C ALA A 19 -4.52 -14.44 6.09
N LEU A 20 -3.75 -13.39 5.77
CA LEU A 20 -4.30 -12.06 5.51
C LEU A 20 -5.28 -12.05 4.32
N ALA A 21 -6.41 -11.37 4.46
CA ALA A 21 -7.39 -11.08 3.43
C ALA A 21 -7.19 -9.66 2.87
N ALA A 22 -7.36 -9.46 1.57
CA ALA A 22 -7.23 -8.15 0.93
C ALA A 22 -8.47 -7.27 1.19
N ARG A 23 -8.67 -6.85 2.44
CA ARG A 23 -9.85 -6.10 2.90
C ARG A 23 -9.81 -4.62 2.56
N MET A 24 -8.63 -4.09 2.22
CA MET A 24 -8.46 -2.68 1.91
C MET A 24 -7.86 -2.49 0.53
N VAL A 25 -8.42 -1.56 -0.23
CA VAL A 25 -7.79 -1.04 -1.44
C VAL A 25 -7.19 0.32 -1.10
N HIS A 26 -5.92 0.53 -1.47
CA HIS A 26 -5.28 1.83 -1.32
C HIS A 26 -4.87 2.40 -2.68
N LEU A 27 -5.37 3.59 -2.98
CA LEU A 27 -5.09 4.30 -4.21
C LEU A 27 -3.94 5.29 -3.97
N GLY A 28 -2.78 5.01 -4.57
CA GLY A 28 -1.57 5.83 -4.44
C GLY A 28 -0.58 5.27 -3.43
N PHE A 29 0.20 4.25 -3.82
CA PHE A 29 1.27 3.61 -3.04
C PHE A 29 2.49 4.52 -2.85
N GLY A 30 2.29 5.62 -2.12
CA GLY A 30 3.28 6.63 -1.80
C GLY A 30 4.08 6.33 -0.52
N ALA A 31 5.07 7.18 -0.24
CA ALA A 31 5.91 7.05 0.95
C ALA A 31 5.12 7.23 2.26
N PHE A 32 4.14 8.15 2.28
CA PHE A 32 3.33 8.41 3.47
C PHE A 32 2.49 7.20 3.86
N HIS A 33 1.72 6.64 2.90
CA HIS A 33 0.95 5.42 3.12
C HIS A 33 1.80 4.28 3.67
N ARG A 34 2.95 4.03 3.04
CA ARG A 34 3.89 2.99 3.48
C ARG A 34 4.34 3.18 4.93
N ALA A 35 4.69 4.41 5.31
CA ALA A 35 5.21 4.73 6.63
C ALA A 35 4.13 4.87 7.71
N HIS A 36 2.87 5.08 7.32
CA HIS A 36 1.77 5.39 8.23
C HIS A 36 0.71 4.30 8.25
N GLN A 37 -0.26 4.30 7.31
CA GLN A 37 -1.37 3.33 7.32
C GLN A 37 -0.88 1.89 7.16
N GLY A 38 0.07 1.65 6.25
CA GLY A 38 0.67 0.32 6.06
C GLY A 38 1.44 -0.15 7.30
N GLY A 39 2.15 0.76 7.97
CA GLY A 39 2.86 0.47 9.22
C GLY A 39 1.91 0.10 10.37
N TYR A 40 0.83 0.85 10.58
CA TYR A 40 -0.17 0.52 11.60
C TYR A 40 -0.88 -0.80 11.33
N THR A 41 -1.21 -1.09 10.07
CA THR A 41 -1.85 -2.36 9.71
C THR A 41 -0.92 -3.55 9.98
N ASP A 42 0.38 -3.39 9.72
CA ASP A 42 1.40 -4.39 10.06
C ASP A 42 1.51 -4.66 11.56
N ILE A 43 1.44 -3.60 12.37
CA ILE A 43 1.39 -3.70 13.84
C ILE A 43 0.14 -4.45 14.28
N LEU A 44 -1.04 -4.14 13.71
CA LEU A 44 -2.28 -4.84 14.05
C LEU A 44 -2.25 -6.32 13.63
N ALA A 45 -1.64 -6.65 12.50
CA ALA A 45 -1.48 -8.03 12.06
C ALA A 45 -0.59 -8.82 13.04
N ALA A 46 0.53 -8.23 13.48
CA ALA A 46 1.46 -8.84 14.42
C ALA A 46 0.88 -8.96 15.84
N GLU A 47 0.37 -7.86 16.39
CA GLU A 47 0.05 -7.75 17.82
C GLU A 47 -1.40 -8.10 18.14
N GLN A 48 -2.31 -7.93 17.18
CA GLN A 48 -3.76 -8.12 17.39
C GLN A 48 -4.33 -9.24 16.50
N HIS A 49 -3.48 -9.97 15.78
CA HIS A 49 -3.88 -11.04 14.85
C HIS A 49 -4.93 -10.59 13.83
N SER A 50 -4.87 -9.33 13.41
CA SER A 50 -5.73 -8.81 12.36
C SER A 50 -5.46 -9.54 11.04
N ASP A 51 -6.53 -9.91 10.33
CA ASP A 51 -6.45 -10.49 8.99
C ASP A 51 -6.50 -9.43 7.88
N TRP A 52 -6.42 -8.14 8.23
CA TRP A 52 -6.56 -7.04 7.28
C TRP A 52 -5.26 -6.82 6.48
N GLY A 53 -5.34 -7.02 5.17
CA GLY A 53 -4.28 -6.75 4.21
C GLY A 53 -4.71 -5.76 3.13
N TYR A 54 -3.72 -5.24 2.42
CA TYR A 54 -3.89 -4.25 1.36
C TYR A 54 -3.80 -4.85 -0.05
N TYR A 55 -4.62 -4.27 -0.92
CA TYR A 55 -4.51 -4.28 -2.36
C TYR A 55 -4.05 -2.89 -2.81
N GLU A 56 -2.78 -2.77 -3.17
CA GLU A 56 -2.16 -1.48 -3.50
C GLU A 56 -2.37 -1.14 -4.98
N VAL A 57 -2.81 0.07 -5.29
CA VAL A 57 -3.10 0.48 -6.67
C VAL A 57 -2.50 1.84 -6.97
N ASN A 58 -1.66 1.91 -8.00
CA ASN A 58 -1.24 3.16 -8.59
C ASN A 58 -2.00 3.42 -9.90
N LEU A 59 -2.62 4.60 -10.00
CA LEU A 59 -3.39 5.05 -11.16
C LEU A 59 -2.56 5.98 -12.05
N ILE A 60 -1.71 6.81 -11.45
CA ILE A 60 -0.90 7.81 -12.13
C ILE A 60 0.52 7.78 -11.60
N GLY A 61 1.46 7.37 -12.44
CA GLY A 61 2.86 7.19 -12.09
C GLY A 61 3.07 6.12 -11.02
N GLY A 62 4.34 5.84 -10.73
CA GLY A 62 4.68 4.90 -9.68
C GLY A 62 4.78 3.45 -10.17
N GLU A 63 4.99 3.27 -11.48
CA GLU A 63 5.15 1.98 -12.16
C GLU A 63 6.30 1.17 -11.55
N GLN A 64 7.45 1.83 -11.37
CA GLN A 64 8.65 1.18 -10.85
C GLN A 64 8.46 0.72 -9.41
N GLN A 65 7.79 1.51 -8.56
CA GLN A 65 7.53 1.16 -7.18
C GLN A 65 6.66 -0.09 -7.07
N ILE A 66 5.65 -0.24 -7.93
CA ILE A 66 4.82 -1.45 -7.98
C ILE A 66 5.64 -2.64 -8.48
N ALA A 67 6.50 -2.43 -9.49
CA ALA A 67 7.38 -3.48 -10.00
C ALA A 67 8.38 -3.97 -8.93
N ASP A 68 9.05 -3.06 -8.23
CA ASP A 68 10.00 -3.37 -7.15
C ASP A 68 9.30 -4.13 -6.02
N LEU A 69 8.10 -3.69 -5.63
CA LEU A 69 7.31 -4.34 -4.59
C LEU A 69 6.94 -5.79 -4.97
N LYS A 70 6.49 -6.02 -6.22
CA LYS A 70 6.19 -7.36 -6.73
C LYS A 70 7.42 -8.28 -6.71
N GLN A 71 8.60 -7.76 -7.05
CA GLN A 71 9.86 -8.52 -7.02
C GLN A 71 10.30 -8.90 -5.60
N GLN A 72 9.78 -8.20 -4.59
CA GLN A 72 10.09 -8.40 -3.17
C GLN A 72 8.98 -9.18 -2.44
N ASP A 73 8.21 -10.02 -3.14
CA ASP A 73 7.07 -10.75 -2.58
C ASP A 73 6.08 -9.83 -1.84
N ASN A 74 5.89 -8.61 -2.34
CA ASN A 74 5.08 -7.56 -1.73
C ASN A 74 5.53 -7.13 -0.32
N LEU A 75 6.83 -7.25 -0.03
CA LEU A 75 7.45 -6.72 1.18
C LEU A 75 8.15 -5.38 0.91
N TYR A 76 8.12 -4.49 1.90
CA TYR A 76 8.92 -3.28 1.90
C TYR A 76 9.42 -2.96 3.31
N THR A 77 10.37 -2.03 3.44
CA THR A 77 10.92 -1.64 4.75
C THR A 77 10.55 -0.19 5.07
N VAL A 78 10.16 0.06 6.31
CA VAL A 78 10.05 1.40 6.90
C VAL A 78 11.17 1.56 7.91
N ALA A 79 11.93 2.64 7.81
CA ALA A 79 12.92 3.02 8.80
C ALA A 79 12.43 4.26 9.56
N GLU A 80 12.37 4.16 10.88
CA GLU A 80 12.09 5.28 11.78
C GLU A 80 13.41 5.78 12.33
N MET A 81 13.65 7.09 12.23
CA MET A 81 14.92 7.72 12.61
C MET A 81 14.66 8.89 13.56
N SER A 82 15.32 8.89 14.71
CA SER A 82 15.40 10.02 15.65
C SER A 82 16.84 10.54 15.74
N ALA A 83 17.10 11.52 16.61
CA ALA A 83 18.45 12.01 16.86
C ALA A 83 19.32 10.97 17.60
N GLU A 84 18.70 10.08 18.37
CA GLU A 84 19.36 9.14 19.27
C GLU A 84 19.50 7.73 18.66
N ALA A 85 18.55 7.32 17.83
CA ALA A 85 18.49 5.96 17.31
C ALA A 85 17.72 5.85 15.99
N TRP A 86 17.81 4.68 15.37
CA TRP A 86 16.90 4.30 14.30
C TRP A 86 16.47 2.85 14.46
N THR A 87 15.24 2.57 14.04
CA THR A 87 14.66 1.23 13.96
C THR A 87 14.18 0.99 12.54
N ALA A 88 14.02 -0.28 12.16
CA ALA A 88 13.43 -0.64 10.89
C ALA A 88 12.42 -1.77 11.07
N ARG A 89 11.39 -1.75 10.23
CA ARG A 89 10.33 -2.75 10.16
C ARG A 89 10.14 -3.17 8.71
N VAL A 90 10.18 -4.47 8.45
CA VAL A 90 9.72 -5.03 7.18
C VAL A 90 8.21 -5.19 7.28
N VAL A 91 7.47 -4.50 6.42
CA VAL A 91 6.01 -4.53 6.38
C VAL A 91 5.55 -5.61 5.41
N GLY A 92 4.60 -6.43 5.87
CA GLY A 92 4.14 -7.64 5.18
C GLY A 92 2.67 -7.66 4.74
N VAL A 93 1.92 -6.59 4.99
CA VAL A 93 0.44 -6.58 4.83
C VAL A 93 -0.06 -6.43 3.40
N VAL A 94 0.82 -6.17 2.42
CA VAL A 94 0.41 -6.07 1.02
C VAL A 94 0.20 -7.47 0.43
N LYS A 95 -1.04 -7.75 0.01
CA LYS A 95 -1.42 -9.01 -0.65
C LYS A 95 -1.13 -8.97 -2.14
N ALA A 96 -1.39 -7.83 -2.75
CA ALA A 96 -1.18 -7.60 -4.17
C ALA A 96 -0.99 -6.11 -4.43
N ALA A 97 -0.33 -5.81 -5.54
CA ALA A 97 -0.05 -4.46 -5.98
C ALA A 97 -0.29 -4.38 -7.49
N LEU A 98 -0.99 -3.36 -7.98
CA LEU A 98 -1.25 -3.16 -9.40
C LEU A 98 -0.93 -1.72 -9.83
N HIS A 99 -0.59 -1.58 -11.10
CA HIS A 99 -0.53 -0.29 -11.77
C HIS A 99 -1.46 -0.30 -12.98
N VAL A 100 -2.32 0.71 -13.13
CA VAL A 100 -3.37 0.70 -14.17
C VAL A 100 -2.81 0.58 -15.59
N GLN A 101 -1.67 1.23 -15.88
CA GLN A 101 -1.03 1.18 -17.21
C GLN A 101 -0.27 -0.13 -17.47
N VAL A 102 0.09 -0.88 -16.42
CA VAL A 102 0.90 -2.10 -16.54
C VAL A 102 -0.01 -3.34 -16.51
N ASP A 103 -0.92 -3.38 -15.56
CA ASP A 103 -1.81 -4.51 -15.31
C ASP A 103 -3.18 -4.38 -16.00
N GLY A 104 -3.54 -3.16 -16.44
CA GLY A 104 -4.79 -2.86 -17.12
C GLY A 104 -5.94 -2.50 -16.17
N LEU A 105 -6.82 -1.60 -16.64
CA LEU A 105 -7.97 -1.10 -15.86
C LEU A 105 -8.94 -2.21 -15.42
N GLU A 106 -9.23 -3.16 -16.31
CA GLU A 106 -10.11 -4.29 -15.98
C GLU A 106 -9.61 -5.10 -14.79
N ARG A 107 -8.29 -5.27 -14.67
CA ARG A 107 -7.68 -6.01 -13.57
C ARG A 107 -7.80 -5.22 -12.25
N VAL A 108 -7.61 -3.91 -12.32
CA VAL A 108 -7.79 -3.01 -11.17
C VAL A 108 -9.24 -3.03 -10.69
N LEU A 109 -10.22 -2.89 -11.58
CA LEU A 109 -11.64 -2.90 -11.24
C LEU A 109 -12.11 -4.26 -10.69
N ALA A 110 -11.59 -5.37 -11.25
CA ALA A 110 -11.87 -6.69 -10.72
C ALA A 110 -11.32 -6.88 -9.30
N GLY A 111 -10.14 -6.32 -9.02
CA GLY A 111 -9.51 -6.27 -7.71
C GLY A 111 -10.33 -5.47 -6.70
N ASP A 112 -10.82 -4.30 -7.10
CA ASP A 112 -11.53 -3.34 -6.24
C ASP A 112 -12.98 -3.74 -5.92
N VAL A 113 -13.75 -4.25 -6.90
CA VAL A 113 -15.21 -4.33 -6.80
C VAL A 113 -15.77 -5.75 -6.59
N ARG A 114 -15.01 -6.81 -6.91
CA ARG A 114 -15.57 -8.19 -6.92
C ARG A 114 -14.73 -9.28 -6.26
N THR A 115 -13.41 -9.13 -6.15
CA THR A 115 -12.55 -10.22 -5.65
C THR A 115 -11.88 -9.95 -4.30
N ALA A 116 -11.72 -8.67 -3.91
CA ALA A 116 -11.14 -8.32 -2.61
C ALA A 116 -12.11 -8.50 -1.42
N ASN A 117 -13.43 -8.44 -1.66
CA ASN A 117 -14.41 -8.27 -0.58
C ASN A 117 -13.96 -7.09 0.33
N SER A 118 -13.50 -6.02 -0.31
CA SER A 118 -12.86 -4.88 0.35
C SER A 118 -13.89 -4.11 1.15
N ASP A 119 -13.62 -3.98 2.44
CA ASP A 119 -14.45 -3.27 3.40
C ASP A 119 -14.14 -1.76 3.38
N CYS A 120 -13.00 -1.35 2.80
CA CYS A 120 -12.56 0.04 2.75
C CYS A 120 -11.72 0.34 1.48
N VAL A 121 -11.98 1.51 0.88
CA VAL A 121 -11.09 2.13 -0.11
C VAL A 121 -10.52 3.41 0.52
N SER A 122 -9.20 3.53 0.51
CA SER A 122 -8.47 4.70 1.00
C SER A 122 -7.59 5.26 -0.12
N ASP A 123 -7.24 6.53 -0.07
CA ASP A 123 -6.31 7.12 -1.02
C ASP A 123 -5.25 7.98 -0.32
N HIS A 124 -4.12 8.14 -1.01
CA HIS A 124 -3.17 9.18 -0.71
C HIS A 124 -2.62 9.79 -2.00
N TYR A 125 -3.49 10.49 -2.73
CA TYR A 125 -3.06 11.39 -3.78
C TYR A 125 -2.92 12.82 -3.27
N ARG A 126 -2.03 13.58 -3.93
CA ARG A 126 -1.94 15.02 -3.68
C ARG A 126 -3.25 15.69 -4.10
N GLU A 127 -3.67 16.73 -3.39
CA GLU A 127 -4.93 17.47 -3.63
C GLU A 127 -5.18 17.81 -5.11
N ARG A 128 -4.12 18.12 -5.86
CA ARG A 128 -4.19 18.42 -7.30
C ARG A 128 -4.80 17.30 -8.16
N VAL A 129 -4.75 16.05 -7.71
CA VAL A 129 -5.27 14.88 -8.45
C VAL A 129 -6.76 14.66 -8.14
N LEU A 130 -7.24 15.14 -6.99
CA LEU A 130 -8.64 14.99 -6.57
C LEU A 130 -9.59 15.91 -7.36
N SER A 131 -9.05 16.76 -8.23
CA SER A 131 -9.83 17.60 -9.16
C SER A 131 -10.77 18.56 -8.45
N PHE A 132 -10.37 19.06 -7.28
CA PHE A 132 -11.05 20.14 -6.58
C PHE A 132 -10.42 21.50 -6.89
N ALA A 133 -11.26 22.51 -7.02
CA ALA A 133 -10.81 23.89 -7.07
C ALA A 133 -10.09 24.24 -5.76
N SER A 134 -8.93 24.89 -5.87
CA SER A 134 -8.14 25.33 -4.70
C SER A 134 -8.90 26.34 -3.82
N HIS A 135 -9.94 26.96 -4.36
CA HIS A 135 -10.85 27.86 -3.65
C HIS A 135 -12.27 27.31 -3.73
N GLY A 136 -12.89 27.07 -2.57
CA GLY A 136 -14.31 26.73 -2.46
C GLY A 136 -14.67 25.24 -2.49
N ALA A 137 -13.69 24.32 -2.49
CA ALA A 137 -13.91 22.86 -2.39
C ALA A 137 -14.93 22.29 -3.41
N ASN A 138 -15.10 22.94 -4.55
CA ASN A 138 -15.96 22.49 -5.63
C ASN A 138 -15.19 21.60 -6.60
N PHE A 139 -15.86 20.60 -7.16
CA PHE A 139 -15.28 19.74 -8.19
C PHE A 139 -15.08 20.52 -9.50
N CYS A 140 -13.90 20.38 -10.09
CA CYS A 140 -13.55 20.95 -11.40
C CYS A 140 -14.04 20.01 -12.50
N TRP A 141 -15.23 20.29 -13.05
CA TRP A 141 -15.83 19.49 -14.12
C TRP A 141 -15.04 19.52 -15.45
N ASN A 142 -14.30 20.60 -15.70
CA ASN A 142 -13.45 20.75 -16.88
C ASN A 142 -11.97 20.73 -16.46
N ILE A 143 -11.39 19.53 -16.46
CA ILE A 143 -9.95 19.34 -16.33
C ILE A 143 -9.39 19.33 -17.77
N PRO A 144 -8.49 20.25 -18.14
CA PRO A 144 -7.94 20.33 -19.49
C PRO A 144 -7.04 19.13 -19.85
#